data_AF-A0A2V3JCP4-F1
#
_entry.id   AF-A0A2V3JCP4-F1
#
_cell.length_a   1.000
_cell.length_b   1.000
_cell.length_c   1.000
_cell.angle_alpha   90.00
_cell.angle_beta   90.00
_cell.angle_gamma   90.00
#
_symmetry.space_group_name_H-M   'P 1'
#
loop_
_entity.id
_entity.type
_entity.pdbx_description
1 polymer ?
#
loop_
_entity_poly.entity_id
_entity_poly.type
_entity_poly.pdbx_seq_one_letter_code
_entity_poly.pdbx_strand_id
1 'polypeptide(L)'
;MKETLMIVDGHVGKVFCRTGTLEEVLYEKRRPYIIQASKMRPWIEEIVSRFEKIPFYVDNGAFYLFEDGHCSDLEPNCKDCPVNKLCKKYLKWTAYQIWEE
;
A
#
# COMPACT_ATOMS: atom_id res chain seq x y z
N MET A 1 2.40 -6.97 -21.39
CA MET A 1 1.72 -5.87 -20.65
C MET A 1 2.09 -4.57 -21.33
N LYS A 2 1.14 -3.65 -21.53
CA LYS A 2 1.48 -2.25 -21.85
C LYS A 2 2.27 -1.70 -20.65
N GLU A 3 3.36 -0.98 -20.90
CA GLU A 3 4.04 -0.25 -19.83
C GLU A 3 3.04 0.70 -19.16
N THR A 4 2.84 0.54 -17.86
CA THR A 4 1.97 1.42 -17.07
C THR A 4 2.82 2.48 -16.36
N LEU A 5 2.28 3.68 -16.21
CA LEU A 5 2.92 4.77 -15.46
C LEU A 5 2.79 4.61 -13.93
N MET A 6 2.35 3.44 -13.44
CA MET A 6 2.24 3.18 -12.01
C MET A 6 3.64 2.93 -11.43
N ILE A 7 4.11 3.74 -10.49
CA ILE A 7 5.47 3.60 -9.95
C ILE A 7 5.49 2.51 -8.87
N VAL A 8 4.48 2.49 -8.00
CA VAL A 8 4.39 1.57 -6.85
C VAL A 8 5.68 1.56 -6.03
N ASP A 9 5.92 2.66 -5.32
CA ASP A 9 7.01 2.78 -4.36
C ASP A 9 6.65 2.12 -3.01
N GLY A 10 7.52 2.29 -2.00
CA GLY A 10 7.28 1.76 -0.66
C GLY A 10 6.00 2.32 0.01
N HIS A 11 5.66 3.59 -0.23
CA HIS A 11 4.48 4.21 0.36
C HIS A 11 3.19 3.71 -0.28
N VAL A 12 3.16 3.68 -1.61
CA VAL A 12 2.04 3.14 -2.39
C VAL A 12 1.84 1.67 -2.05
N GLY A 13 2.90 0.86 -2.10
CA GLY A 13 2.83 -0.55 -1.73
C GLY A 13 2.28 -0.76 -0.32
N LYS A 14 2.73 0.04 0.66
CA LYS A 14 2.26 -0.01 2.05
C LYS A 14 0.76 0.26 2.13
N VAL A 15 0.24 1.23 1.39
CA VAL A 15 -1.20 1.52 1.35
C VAL A 15 -1.98 0.29 0.88
N PHE A 16 -1.60 -0.33 -0.24
CA PHE A 16 -2.27 -1.54 -0.75
C PHE A 16 -2.20 -2.73 0.22
N CYS A 17 -1.07 -2.90 0.91
CA CYS A 17 -0.94 -3.93 1.95
C CYS A 17 -1.84 -3.64 3.15
N ARG A 18 -1.92 -2.38 3.60
CA ARG A 18 -2.69 -1.97 4.79
C ARG A 18 -4.19 -1.97 4.56
N THR A 19 -4.64 -1.62 3.35
CA THR A 19 -6.06 -1.69 2.98
C THR A 19 -6.57 -3.12 2.93
N GLY A 20 -5.68 -4.10 2.76
CA GLY A 20 -6.05 -5.49 2.54
C GLY A 20 -6.60 -5.73 1.14
N THR A 21 -6.25 -4.85 0.20
CA THR A 21 -6.60 -4.97 -1.22
C THR A 21 -5.78 -6.07 -1.90
N LEU A 22 -4.55 -6.30 -1.44
CA LEU A 22 -3.74 -7.45 -1.84
C LEU A 22 -4.11 -8.70 -1.04
N GLU A 23 -4.30 -9.82 -1.73
CA GLU A 23 -4.52 -11.13 -1.11
C GLU A 23 -3.25 -11.65 -0.43
N GLU A 24 -2.10 -11.45 -1.07
CA GLU A 24 -0.78 -11.84 -0.57
C GLU A 24 0.14 -10.62 -0.44
N VAL A 25 0.96 -10.60 0.61
CA VAL A 25 1.96 -9.55 0.84
C VAL A 25 3.34 -10.17 0.87
N LEU A 26 4.22 -9.72 -0.02
CA LEU A 26 5.63 -10.08 -0.06
C LEU A 26 6.44 -9.14 0.84
N TYR A 27 7.22 -9.71 1.73
CA TYR A 27 8.05 -8.96 2.69
C TYR A 27 9.35 -9.70 3.02
N GLU A 28 10.33 -8.96 3.53
CA GLU A 28 11.59 -9.52 3.99
C GLU A 28 11.43 -10.29 5.30
N LYS A 29 12.00 -11.50 5.36
CA LYS A 29 11.88 -12.38 6.55
C LYS A 29 12.66 -11.88 7.76
N ARG A 30 13.60 -10.94 7.58
CA ARG A 30 14.38 -10.34 8.67
C ARG A 30 13.83 -8.95 8.96
N ARG A 31 13.50 -8.73 10.24
CA ARG A 31 12.83 -7.54 10.77
C ARG A 31 13.57 -6.24 10.39
N PRO A 32 12.83 -5.13 10.16
CA PRO A 32 11.37 -5.01 10.11
C PRO A 32 10.75 -5.70 8.89
N TYR A 33 9.42 -5.93 8.88
CA TYR A 33 8.71 -6.56 7.76
C TYR A 33 8.63 -5.63 6.54
N ILE A 34 9.79 -5.37 5.94
CA ILE A 34 9.97 -4.49 4.79
C ILE A 34 9.27 -5.14 3.61
N ILE A 35 8.24 -4.50 3.10
CA ILE A 35 7.48 -4.99 1.95
C ILE A 35 8.30 -4.92 0.67
N GLN A 36 8.07 -5.85 -0.24
CA GLN A 36 8.74 -5.89 -1.55
C GLN A 36 7.83 -5.28 -2.61
N ALA A 37 7.59 -3.97 -2.53
CA ALA A 37 6.63 -3.24 -3.37
C ALA A 37 6.82 -3.48 -4.88
N SER A 38 8.07 -3.44 -5.37
CA SER A 38 8.40 -3.67 -6.78
C SER A 38 7.99 -5.06 -7.28
N LYS A 39 8.03 -6.09 -6.43
CA LYS A 39 7.58 -7.44 -6.77
C LYS A 39 6.06 -7.59 -6.73
N MET A 40 5.38 -6.79 -5.91
CA MET A 40 3.92 -6.78 -5.81
C MET A 40 3.26 -5.86 -6.86
N ARG A 41 4.05 -5.02 -7.56
CA ARG A 41 3.55 -4.10 -8.59
C ARG A 41 2.66 -4.78 -9.64
N PRO A 42 3.01 -5.94 -10.24
CA PRO A 42 2.15 -6.58 -11.24
C PRO A 42 0.77 -6.93 -10.68
N TRP A 43 0.68 -7.35 -9.42
CA TRP A 43 -0.59 -7.68 -8.75
C TRP A 43 -1.42 -6.42 -8.49
N ILE A 44 -0.77 -5.32 -8.08
CA ILE A 44 -1.42 -4.03 -7.89
C ILE A 44 -1.97 -3.52 -9.24
N GLU A 45 -1.17 -3.55 -10.31
CA GLU A 45 -1.61 -3.16 -11.65
C GLU A 45 -2.78 -4.01 -12.15
N GLU A 46 -2.74 -5.33 -11.90
CA GLU A 46 -3.84 -6.23 -12.23
C GLU A 46 -5.12 -5.85 -11.48
N ILE A 47 -5.03 -5.63 -10.16
CA ILE A 47 -6.18 -5.20 -9.35
C ILE A 47 -6.76 -3.90 -9.92
N VAL A 48 -5.92 -2.89 -10.16
CA VAL A 48 -6.36 -1.59 -10.69
C VAL A 48 -7.04 -1.75 -12.06
N SER A 49 -6.51 -2.62 -12.92
CA SER A 49 -7.08 -2.88 -14.24
C SER A 49 -8.48 -3.49 -14.18
N ARG A 50 -8.76 -4.34 -13.19
CA ARG A 50 -10.10 -4.95 -12.98
C ARG A 50 -11.16 -3.92 -12.59
N PHE A 51 -10.77 -2.78 -12.03
CA PHE A 51 -11.68 -1.67 -11.71
C PHE A 51 -11.79 -0.62 -12.82
N GLU A 52 -11.15 -0.87 -13.97
CA GLU A 52 -11.10 0.06 -15.12
C GLU A 52 -10.64 1.47 -14.73
N LYS A 53 -9.74 1.56 -13.73
CA LYS A 53 -9.16 2.83 -13.28
C LYS A 53 -7.83 3.10 -13.97
N ILE A 54 -7.50 4.38 -14.10
CA ILE A 54 -6.23 4.83 -14.67
C ILE A 54 -5.13 4.63 -13.61
N PRO A 55 -4.09 3.80 -13.87
CA PRO A 55 -3.07 3.46 -12.87
C PRO A 55 -2.36 4.67 -12.26
N PHE A 56 -2.08 5.70 -13.06
CA PHE A 56 -1.44 6.94 -12.59
C PHE A 56 -2.23 7.65 -11.47
N TYR A 57 -3.56 7.72 -11.58
CA TYR A 57 -4.36 8.38 -10.54
C TYR A 57 -4.50 7.54 -9.28
N VAL A 58 -4.50 6.21 -9.42
CA VAL A 58 -4.53 5.32 -8.26
C VAL A 58 -3.21 5.37 -7.49
N ASP A 59 -2.09 5.35 -8.21
CA ASP A 59 -0.74 5.52 -7.62
C ASP A 59 -0.62 6.85 -6.87
N ASN A 60 -0.96 7.96 -7.51
CA ASN A 60 -0.98 9.28 -6.87
C ASN A 60 -1.91 9.29 -5.65
N GLY A 61 -3.15 8.79 -5.79
CA GLY A 61 -4.08 8.76 -4.67
C GLY A 61 -3.54 7.97 -3.48
N ALA A 62 -2.90 6.82 -3.71
CA ALA A 62 -2.24 6.05 -2.66
C ALA A 62 -1.05 6.80 -2.07
N PHE A 63 -0.25 7.48 -2.88
CA PHE A 63 0.86 8.32 -2.40
C PHE A 63 0.37 9.46 -1.51
N TYR A 64 -0.69 10.19 -1.90
CA TYR A 64 -1.25 11.28 -1.09
C TYR A 64 -1.90 10.79 0.22
N LEU A 65 -2.43 9.56 0.27
CA LEU A 65 -2.84 8.98 1.56
C LEU A 65 -1.66 8.89 2.55
N PHE A 66 -0.44 8.71 2.07
CA PHE A 66 0.74 8.80 2.92
C PHE A 66 1.17 10.24 3.16
N GLU A 67 1.34 11.04 2.10
CA GLU A 67 1.85 12.42 2.15
C GLU A 67 0.98 13.31 3.05
N ASP A 68 -0.35 13.15 3.02
CA ASP A 68 -1.30 13.90 3.84
C ASP A 68 -1.40 13.35 5.29
N GLY A 69 -0.56 12.39 5.66
CA GLY A 69 -0.47 11.85 7.02
C GLY A 69 -1.52 10.80 7.38
N HIS A 70 -2.40 10.40 6.46
CA HIS A 70 -3.43 9.39 6.74
C HIS A 70 -2.85 7.98 6.94
N CYS A 71 -1.81 7.62 6.19
CA CYS A 71 -1.18 6.30 6.18
C CYS A 71 0.31 6.36 6.53
N SER A 72 0.70 7.23 7.48
CA SER A 72 2.06 7.32 8.01
C SER A 72 2.52 5.99 8.62
N ASP A 73 3.83 5.78 8.76
CA ASP A 73 4.39 4.49 9.18
C ASP A 73 4.01 4.08 10.60
N LEU A 74 4.14 5.01 11.55
CA LEU A 74 3.98 4.74 12.98
C LEU A 74 2.61 5.18 13.53
N GLU A 75 2.12 6.35 13.12
CA GLU A 75 0.91 6.96 13.68
C GLU A 75 -0.09 7.35 12.57
N PRO A 76 -0.63 6.37 11.81
CA PRO A 76 -1.52 6.69 10.70
C PRO A 76 -2.84 7.26 11.20
N ASN A 77 -3.26 8.42 10.66
CA ASN A 77 -4.59 8.96 10.96
C ASN A 77 -5.70 8.18 10.21
N CYS A 78 -5.96 6.97 10.68
CA CYS A 78 -6.97 6.08 10.12
C CYS A 78 -8.39 6.65 10.31
N LYS A 79 -8.64 7.46 11.35
CA LYS A 79 -9.97 8.01 11.64
C LYS A 79 -10.46 8.91 10.51
N ASP A 80 -9.60 9.82 10.07
CA ASP A 80 -9.92 10.81 9.04
C ASP A 80 -9.47 10.38 7.63
N CYS A 81 -8.93 9.17 7.49
CA CYS A 81 -8.51 8.61 6.20
C CYS A 81 -9.72 8.46 5.24
N PRO A 82 -9.64 8.97 4.00
CA PRO A 82 -10.72 8.87 3.02
C PRO A 82 -11.21 7.44 2.74
N VAL A 83 -10.33 6.44 2.93
CA VAL A 83 -10.62 5.03 2.71
C VAL A 83 -10.84 4.24 4.00
N ASN A 84 -11.00 4.90 5.16
CA ASN A 84 -11.13 4.27 6.49
C ASN A 84 -12.15 3.13 6.52
N LYS A 85 -13.33 3.35 5.95
CA LYS A 85 -14.45 2.39 5.97
C LYS A 85 -14.14 1.11 5.18
N LEU A 86 -13.23 1.17 4.21
CA LEU A 86 -12.83 0.06 3.37
C LEU A 86 -11.51 -0.58 3.83
N CYS A 87 -10.63 0.21 4.44
CA CYS A 87 -9.30 -0.20 4.85
C CYS A 87 -9.35 -1.17 6.03
N LYS A 88 -8.70 -2.33 5.87
CA LYS A 88 -8.53 -3.35 6.93
C LYS A 88 -7.51 -2.98 8.02
N LYS A 89 -6.77 -1.87 7.85
CA LYS A 89 -5.83 -1.31 8.84
C LYS A 89 -4.77 -2.32 9.28
N TYR A 90 -4.16 -3.04 8.34
CA TYR A 90 -3.09 -3.99 8.65
C TYR A 90 -1.76 -3.27 8.98
N LEU A 91 -1.71 -2.63 10.16
CA LEU A 91 -0.62 -1.72 10.58
C LEU A 91 0.76 -2.39 10.71
N LYS A 92 0.80 -3.73 10.74
CA LYS A 92 2.05 -4.51 10.79
C LYS A 92 3.01 -4.26 9.62
N TRP A 93 2.49 -3.76 8.50
CA TRP A 93 3.28 -3.40 7.33
C TRP A 93 3.87 -1.99 7.53
N THR A 94 5.11 -1.94 8.02
CA THR A 94 5.93 -0.74 8.16
C THR A 94 7.40 -1.11 8.20
N ALA A 95 8.26 -0.21 7.73
CA ALA A 95 9.70 -0.36 7.81
C ALA A 95 10.29 0.09 9.17
N TYR A 96 9.48 0.57 10.11
CA TYR A 96 9.99 1.27 11.30
C TYR A 96 9.58 0.67 12.63
N GLN A 97 8.63 -0.27 12.64
CA GLN A 97 8.17 -0.91 13.87
C GLN A 97 8.12 -2.42 13.71
N ILE A 98 8.63 -3.09 14.74
CA ILE A 98 8.48 -4.53 14.92
C ILE A 98 7.20 -4.76 15.72
N TRP A 99 6.33 -5.60 15.19
CA TRP A 99 5.14 -6.06 15.89
C TRP A 99 5.48 -7.42 16.51
N GLU A 100 5.24 -7.54 17.81
CA GLU A 100 5.28 -8.85 18.50
C GLU A 100 3.99 -9.59 18.19
N GLU A 101 4.10 -10.90 17.91
CA GLU A 101 2.96 -11.78 17.61
C GLU A 101 2.23 -12.23 18.88
#